data_AF-A0A2H0V2E7-F1
#
_entry.id   AF-A0A2H0V2E7-F1
#
_cell.length_a   1.000
_cell.length_b   1.000
_cell.length_c   1.000
_cell.angle_alpha   90.00
_cell.angle_beta   90.00
_cell.angle_gamma   90.00
#
_symmetry.space_group_name_H-M   'P 1'
#
loop_
_entity.id
_entity.type
_entity.pdbx_description
1 polymer ?
#
loop_
_entity_poly.entity_id
_entity_poly.type
_entity_poly.pdbx_seq_one_letter_code
_entity_poly.pdbx_strand_id
1 'polypeptide(L)'
;MYNVWKTWEEFNQVIKNKKVVFFGVADDWFEKTFRRSDVNLAYIVDNNPTRKNKKYNVNEKYGDIEVKDPAILKDKLDDTYIVITSGAYISIIPQLLSYGLKAGDDFCCTPAMNSLKIITDFDECPTKLLVCSSEHQIYAEIDKDKNIGGGLYLYEVNKRSYKKLMDGNFHQIIDASDKYYILDEKRGCLVVSKELEIINEFGFEMDSFSHGLTYCPIREKIFISKAGLDKISVYNTRDFSHLEDIVLSSKTAKYKRDNHHMNDIFVKDDFLYVSLFSHSGNWPKGIYDGGIIEINLDNYSDRHILINDAWMPHGVCFIDNELHYLDSMSGRLYRGSKKLLGEFSGFVRGLAYDSNFYYIGQSEGRYFDRLQGIKNYISLSGGVYMFDPQTKAGRFLSMQGVRQIRNVMVLSNENFNIINNKFELE
;
A
#
# COMPACT_ATOMS: atom_id res chain seq x y z
N MET A 1 0.87 -23.60 -5.24
CA MET A 1 1.57 -23.08 -6.44
C MET A 1 3.01 -23.50 -6.36
N TYR A 2 3.55 -24.12 -7.42
CA TYR A 2 4.97 -24.45 -7.46
C TYR A 2 5.79 -23.17 -7.63
N ASN A 3 6.70 -22.87 -6.69
CA ASN A 3 7.45 -21.62 -6.69
C ASN A 3 8.67 -21.70 -7.62
N VAL A 4 8.54 -21.06 -8.79
CA VAL A 4 9.62 -20.94 -9.80
C VAL A 4 10.72 -19.96 -9.36
N TRP A 5 10.44 -19.09 -8.39
CA TRP A 5 11.40 -18.12 -7.87
C TRP A 5 12.00 -18.67 -6.58
N LYS A 6 13.32 -18.52 -6.41
CA LYS A 6 14.03 -19.03 -5.24
C LYS A 6 14.91 -17.93 -4.65
N THR A 7 15.14 -18.01 -3.35
CA THR A 7 16.27 -17.34 -2.70
C THR A 7 17.58 -18.01 -3.11
N TRP A 8 18.72 -17.35 -2.86
CA TRP A 8 20.03 -17.96 -3.10
C TRP A 8 20.25 -19.23 -2.27
N GLU A 9 19.74 -19.28 -1.04
CA GLU A 9 19.86 -20.44 -0.16
C GLU A 9 19.07 -21.62 -0.70
N GLU A 10 17.78 -21.44 -0.98
CA GLU A 10 16.92 -22.48 -1.57
C GLU A 10 17.48 -22.97 -2.91
N PHE A 11 17.92 -22.04 -3.76
CA PHE A 11 18.53 -22.37 -5.04
C PHE A 11 19.73 -23.29 -4.88
N ASN A 12 20.70 -22.90 -4.03
CA ASN A 12 21.92 -23.66 -3.79
C ASN A 12 21.64 -25.06 -3.20
N GLN A 13 20.60 -25.20 -2.38
CA GLN A 13 20.18 -26.53 -1.90
C GLN A 13 19.59 -27.38 -3.03
N VAL A 14 18.75 -26.79 -3.89
CA VAL A 14 18.06 -27.52 -4.95
C VAL A 14 19.01 -28.01 -6.04
N ILE A 15 20.03 -27.22 -6.40
CA ILE A 15 21.01 -27.61 -7.42
C ILE A 15 22.11 -28.54 -6.89
N LYS A 16 22.18 -28.75 -5.57
CA LYS A 16 23.21 -29.57 -4.95
C LYS A 16 23.17 -30.99 -5.53
N ASN A 17 24.31 -31.47 -5.99
CA ASN A 17 24.47 -32.79 -6.63
C ASN A 17 23.67 -32.99 -7.93
N LYS A 18 23.04 -31.95 -8.48
CA LYS A 18 22.36 -32.02 -9.78
C LYS A 18 23.24 -31.43 -10.87
N LYS A 19 23.04 -31.92 -12.09
CA LYS A 19 23.53 -31.26 -13.30
C LYS A 19 22.64 -30.08 -13.62
N VAL A 20 23.23 -28.92 -13.89
CA VAL A 20 22.49 -27.70 -14.18
C VAL A 20 22.47 -27.46 -15.68
N VAL A 21 21.30 -27.18 -16.23
CA VAL A 21 21.13 -26.68 -17.59
C VAL A 21 20.69 -25.23 -17.52
N PHE A 22 21.44 -24.33 -18.16
CA PHE A 22 21.00 -22.94 -18.27
C PHE A 22 20.08 -22.77 -19.47
N PHE A 23 18.94 -22.13 -19.23
CA PHE A 23 18.04 -21.66 -20.27
C PHE A 23 18.26 -20.16 -20.49
N GLY A 24 18.99 -19.86 -21.56
CA GLY A 24 19.44 -18.53 -21.96
C GLY A 24 20.76 -18.12 -21.32
N VAL A 25 21.48 -17.22 -21.98
CA VAL A 25 22.77 -16.67 -21.51
C VAL A 25 22.73 -15.14 -21.53
N ALA A 26 21.92 -14.54 -20.67
CA ALA A 26 22.08 -13.12 -20.42
C ALA A 26 23.27 -12.92 -19.48
N ASP A 27 24.32 -12.25 -19.98
CA ASP A 27 25.64 -12.16 -19.33
C ASP A 27 25.52 -11.79 -17.84
N ASP A 28 24.72 -10.77 -17.52
CA ASP A 28 24.50 -10.30 -16.14
C ASP A 28 23.92 -11.36 -15.18
N TRP A 29 22.93 -12.15 -15.61
CA TRP A 29 22.28 -13.13 -14.73
C TRP A 29 23.00 -14.47 -14.72
N PHE A 30 23.49 -14.90 -15.88
CA PHE A 30 24.25 -16.13 -16.03
C PHE A 30 25.53 -16.08 -15.21
N GLU A 31 26.38 -15.06 -15.41
CA GLU A 31 27.64 -14.92 -14.67
C GLU A 31 27.40 -14.76 -13.16
N LYS A 32 26.41 -13.95 -12.77
CA LYS A 32 26.08 -13.75 -11.36
C LYS A 32 25.61 -15.03 -10.67
N THR A 33 24.95 -15.92 -11.40
CA THR A 33 24.57 -17.24 -10.90
C THR A 33 25.80 -18.09 -10.62
N PHE A 34 26.76 -18.13 -11.55
CA PHE A 34 28.05 -18.82 -11.34
C PHE A 34 28.86 -18.25 -10.18
N ARG A 35 28.90 -16.92 -10.02
CA ARG A 35 29.66 -16.29 -8.94
C ARG A 35 29.10 -16.57 -7.54
N ARG A 36 27.81 -16.93 -7.43
CA ARG A 36 27.10 -17.11 -6.16
C ARG A 36 26.77 -18.56 -5.82
N SER A 37 27.08 -19.49 -6.71
CA SER A 37 26.59 -20.87 -6.62
C SER A 37 27.62 -21.84 -7.20
N ASP A 38 27.80 -23.00 -6.57
CA ASP A 38 28.65 -24.06 -7.12
C ASP A 38 27.88 -24.85 -8.18
N VAL A 39 27.89 -24.32 -9.40
CA VAL A 39 27.12 -24.89 -10.52
C VAL A 39 27.91 -26.00 -11.19
N ASN A 40 27.32 -27.20 -11.22
CA ASN A 40 27.75 -28.32 -12.06
C ASN A 40 27.08 -28.24 -13.44
N LEU A 41 27.66 -27.46 -14.36
CA LEU A 41 27.05 -27.16 -15.66
C LEU A 41 27.08 -28.39 -16.58
N ALA A 42 25.92 -28.76 -17.12
CA ALA A 42 25.80 -29.77 -18.17
C ALA A 42 25.87 -29.17 -19.57
N TYR A 43 24.99 -28.22 -19.89
CA TYR A 43 24.95 -27.51 -21.17
C TYR A 43 24.02 -26.30 -21.09
N ILE A 44 23.93 -25.55 -22.20
CA ILE A 44 23.14 -24.35 -22.34
C ILE A 44 22.13 -24.54 -23.46
N VAL A 45 20.90 -24.04 -23.29
CA VAL A 45 19.88 -23.95 -24.35
C VAL A 45 19.40 -22.51 -24.50
N ASP A 46 18.97 -22.09 -25.69
CA ASP A 46 18.40 -20.76 -25.91
C ASP A 46 17.41 -20.80 -27.09
N ASN A 47 16.28 -20.08 -26.97
CA ASN A 47 15.31 -19.95 -28.07
C ASN A 47 15.80 -19.00 -29.17
N ASN A 48 16.78 -18.14 -28.88
CA ASN A 48 17.27 -17.15 -29.81
C ASN A 48 18.00 -17.81 -30.99
N PRO A 49 17.48 -17.72 -32.24
CA PRO A 49 18.09 -18.35 -33.40
C PRO A 49 19.51 -17.87 -33.67
N THR A 50 19.84 -16.64 -33.27
CA THR A 50 21.17 -16.06 -33.46
C THR A 50 22.23 -16.66 -32.53
N ARG A 51 21.83 -17.37 -31.48
CA ARG A 51 22.69 -18.01 -30.49
C ARG A 51 22.77 -19.52 -30.65
N LYS A 52 21.77 -20.13 -31.29
CA LYS A 52 21.71 -21.57 -31.54
C LYS A 52 22.94 -22.06 -32.32
N ASN A 53 23.52 -23.17 -31.88
CA ASN A 53 24.73 -23.81 -32.41
C ASN A 53 25.99 -22.91 -32.38
N LYS A 54 25.95 -21.80 -31.63
CA LYS A 54 27.14 -21.02 -31.34
C LYS A 54 27.77 -21.49 -30.03
N LYS A 55 29.07 -21.29 -29.91
CA LYS A 55 29.81 -21.50 -28.68
C LYS A 55 29.75 -20.25 -27.82
N TYR A 56 29.50 -20.43 -26.53
CA TYR A 56 29.55 -19.40 -25.52
C TYR A 56 30.68 -19.72 -24.54
N ASN A 57 31.58 -18.77 -24.33
CA ASN A 57 32.67 -18.93 -23.37
C ASN A 57 32.12 -18.74 -21.95
N VAL A 58 32.14 -19.80 -21.14
CA VAL A 58 31.51 -19.79 -19.81
C VAL A 58 32.46 -19.25 -18.75
N ASN A 59 33.62 -19.89 -18.59
CA ASN A 59 34.73 -19.51 -17.71
C ASN A 59 35.91 -20.47 -17.92
N GLU A 60 37.01 -20.28 -17.19
CA GLU A 60 38.20 -21.14 -17.27
C GLU A 60 37.92 -22.63 -16.99
N LYS A 61 36.92 -22.95 -16.16
CA LYS A 61 36.57 -24.34 -15.80
C LYS A 61 35.84 -25.07 -16.92
N TYR A 62 34.93 -24.38 -17.62
CA TYR A 62 34.03 -25.01 -18.61
C TYR A 62 34.39 -24.69 -20.06
N GLY A 63 35.21 -23.65 -20.30
CA GLY A 63 35.60 -23.21 -21.63
C GLY A 63 34.40 -22.80 -22.50
N ASP A 64 34.49 -23.16 -23.79
CA ASP A 64 33.45 -22.88 -24.78
C ASP A 64 32.40 -23.99 -24.83
N ILE A 65 31.15 -23.65 -24.54
CA ILE A 65 30.01 -24.58 -24.59
C ILE A 65 29.05 -24.20 -25.71
N GLU A 66 28.62 -25.19 -26.48
CA GLU A 66 27.62 -25.00 -27.53
C GLU A 66 26.23 -24.77 -26.95
N VAL A 67 25.54 -23.75 -27.45
CA VAL A 67 24.15 -23.44 -27.12
C VAL A 67 23.22 -24.27 -28.00
N LYS A 68 22.46 -25.17 -27.36
CA LYS A 68 21.59 -26.16 -28.03
C LYS A 68 20.15 -25.65 -28.19
N ASP A 69 19.39 -26.36 -29.02
CA ASP A 69 17.94 -26.17 -29.13
C ASP A 69 17.24 -26.58 -27.82
N PRO A 70 16.34 -25.79 -27.25
CA PRO A 70 15.57 -26.18 -26.07
C PRO A 70 14.71 -27.44 -26.25
N ALA A 71 14.39 -27.86 -27.47
CA ALA A 71 13.62 -29.07 -27.74
C ALA A 71 14.25 -30.34 -27.16
N ILE A 72 15.56 -30.36 -26.87
CA ILE A 72 16.21 -31.51 -26.22
C ILE A 72 15.70 -31.75 -24.80
N LEU A 73 15.08 -30.74 -24.18
CA LEU A 73 14.54 -30.82 -22.82
C LEU A 73 13.21 -31.60 -22.74
N LYS A 74 12.63 -32.00 -23.88
CA LYS A 74 11.42 -32.85 -23.91
C LYS A 74 11.69 -34.26 -23.38
N ASP A 75 12.89 -34.75 -23.62
CA ASP A 75 13.34 -36.03 -23.11
C ASP A 75 13.92 -35.79 -21.72
N LYS A 76 13.07 -35.87 -20.69
CA LYS A 76 13.44 -35.58 -19.30
C LYS A 76 14.72 -36.33 -18.94
N LEU A 77 15.76 -35.58 -18.59
CA LEU A 77 17.04 -36.15 -18.15
C LEU A 77 17.01 -36.31 -16.63
N ASP A 78 17.27 -37.53 -16.16
CA ASP A 78 17.48 -37.79 -14.74
C ASP A 78 18.64 -36.92 -14.20
N ASP A 79 18.56 -36.54 -12.92
CA ASP A 79 19.54 -35.72 -12.19
C ASP A 79 19.84 -34.33 -12.79
N THR A 80 18.95 -33.79 -13.63
CA THR A 80 19.12 -32.46 -14.23
C THR A 80 18.16 -31.44 -13.61
N TYR A 81 18.63 -30.20 -13.45
CA TYR A 81 17.83 -29.06 -13.00
C TYR A 81 18.02 -27.87 -13.94
N ILE A 82 16.92 -27.28 -14.41
CA ILE A 82 16.98 -26.20 -15.39
C ILE A 82 16.90 -24.85 -14.69
N VAL A 83 17.80 -23.94 -15.04
CA VAL A 83 17.90 -22.60 -14.46
C VAL A 83 17.72 -21.57 -15.57
N ILE A 84 16.62 -20.82 -15.50
CA ILE A 84 16.31 -19.77 -16.46
C ILE A 84 17.14 -18.53 -16.11
N THR A 85 17.97 -18.10 -17.07
CA THR A 85 18.87 -16.94 -16.99
C THR A 85 18.60 -15.97 -18.14
N SER A 86 17.32 -15.79 -18.49
CA SER A 86 16.86 -14.94 -19.58
C SER A 86 15.64 -14.12 -19.18
N GLY A 87 15.60 -12.86 -19.61
CA GLY A 87 14.52 -11.92 -19.35
C GLY A 87 13.23 -12.31 -20.06
N ALA A 88 13.32 -13.20 -21.06
CA ALA A 88 12.17 -13.82 -21.71
C ALA A 88 11.55 -14.96 -20.87
N TYR A 89 11.72 -14.96 -19.54
CA TYR A 89 11.23 -16.02 -18.66
C TYR A 89 9.71 -16.24 -18.77
N ILE A 90 8.94 -15.18 -19.06
CA ILE A 90 7.48 -15.24 -19.27
C ILE A 90 7.11 -16.20 -20.41
N SER A 91 7.92 -16.32 -21.46
CA SER A 91 7.68 -17.28 -22.55
C SER A 91 8.35 -18.63 -22.32
N ILE A 92 9.49 -18.64 -21.62
CA ILE A 92 10.24 -19.87 -21.32
C ILE A 92 9.50 -20.77 -20.32
N ILE A 93 8.87 -20.19 -19.28
CA ILE A 93 8.15 -20.97 -18.27
C ILE A 93 7.03 -21.82 -18.91
N PRO A 94 6.08 -21.26 -19.70
CA PRO A 94 5.07 -22.04 -20.41
C PRO A 94 5.67 -23.10 -21.36
N GLN A 95 6.79 -22.81 -22.01
CA GLN A 95 7.48 -23.77 -22.87
C GLN A 95 7.97 -24.98 -22.06
N LEU A 96 8.62 -24.77 -20.93
CA LEU A 96 9.09 -25.86 -20.06
C LEU A 96 7.92 -26.66 -19.47
N LEU A 97 6.84 -25.99 -19.06
CA LEU A 97 5.61 -26.66 -18.64
C LEU A 97 5.02 -27.52 -19.76
N SER A 98 5.06 -27.04 -21.02
CA SER A 98 4.59 -27.80 -22.18
C SER A 98 5.42 -29.05 -22.48
N TYR A 99 6.66 -29.11 -21.96
CA TYR A 99 7.52 -30.30 -22.03
C TYR A 99 7.26 -31.28 -20.87
N GLY A 100 6.26 -31.02 -20.01
CA GLY A 100 5.93 -31.87 -18.86
C GLY A 100 6.82 -31.64 -17.63
N LEU A 101 7.67 -30.60 -17.66
CA LEU A 101 8.53 -30.23 -16.53
C LEU A 101 7.73 -29.46 -15.49
N LYS A 102 8.02 -29.68 -14.21
CA LYS A 102 7.36 -29.03 -13.09
C LYS A 102 8.17 -27.83 -12.60
N ALA A 103 7.55 -26.66 -12.57
CA ALA A 103 8.16 -25.47 -11.97
C ALA A 103 8.56 -25.77 -10.52
N GLY A 104 9.64 -25.16 -10.04
CA GLY A 104 10.17 -25.37 -8.69
C GLY A 104 10.94 -26.68 -8.49
N ASP A 105 10.48 -27.78 -9.10
CA ASP A 105 11.02 -29.14 -8.91
C ASP A 105 12.01 -29.56 -10.00
N ASP A 106 11.70 -29.25 -11.26
CA ASP A 106 12.53 -29.53 -12.43
C ASP A 106 13.25 -28.26 -12.91
N PHE A 107 12.68 -27.07 -12.65
CA PHE A 107 13.26 -25.80 -13.09
C PHE A 107 12.92 -24.60 -12.20
N CYS A 108 13.77 -23.57 -12.24
CA CYS A 108 13.50 -22.27 -11.61
C CYS A 108 14.04 -21.09 -12.45
N CYS A 109 13.60 -19.88 -12.14
CA CYS A 109 14.33 -18.67 -12.51
C CYS A 109 15.52 -18.50 -11.57
N THR A 110 16.66 -18.03 -12.08
CA THR A 110 17.80 -17.74 -11.21
C THR A 110 17.44 -16.67 -10.16
N PRO A 111 17.91 -16.79 -8.89
CA PRO A 111 17.74 -15.73 -7.90
C PRO A 111 18.38 -14.40 -8.32
N ALA A 112 19.30 -14.40 -9.30
CA ALA A 112 19.86 -13.18 -9.89
C ALA A 112 18.80 -12.29 -10.55
N MET A 113 17.65 -12.85 -10.93
CA MET A 113 16.53 -12.16 -11.57
C MET A 113 15.41 -11.77 -10.60
N ASN A 114 15.54 -12.00 -9.29
CA ASN A 114 14.46 -11.68 -8.35
C ASN A 114 14.05 -10.19 -8.38
N SER A 115 14.96 -9.27 -8.72
CA SER A 115 14.60 -7.87 -8.93
C SER A 115 13.66 -7.64 -10.12
N LEU A 116 13.82 -8.41 -11.22
CA LEU A 116 12.90 -8.36 -12.35
C LEU A 116 11.52 -8.91 -11.98
N LYS A 117 11.46 -9.98 -11.19
CA LYS A 117 10.19 -10.50 -10.66
C LYS A 117 9.42 -9.40 -9.96
N ILE A 118 10.06 -8.70 -9.04
CA ILE A 118 9.41 -7.60 -8.29
C ILE A 118 8.90 -6.53 -9.25
N ILE A 119 9.70 -6.10 -10.24
CA ILE A 119 9.25 -5.11 -11.24
C ILE A 119 7.98 -5.60 -11.97
N THR A 120 7.95 -6.87 -12.39
CA THR A 120 6.77 -7.46 -13.03
C THR A 120 5.58 -7.55 -12.07
N ASP A 121 5.79 -7.95 -10.80
CA ASP A 121 4.72 -7.98 -9.79
C ASP A 121 4.10 -6.57 -9.59
N PHE A 122 4.91 -5.51 -9.66
CA PHE A 122 4.45 -4.11 -9.62
C PHE A 122 3.67 -3.70 -10.89
N ASP A 123 4.02 -4.24 -12.06
CA ASP A 123 3.37 -3.92 -13.34
C ASP A 123 2.04 -4.66 -13.52
N GLU A 124 1.98 -5.91 -13.07
CA GLU A 124 0.81 -6.79 -13.25
C GLU A 124 -0.16 -6.76 -12.07
N CYS A 125 0.10 -5.94 -11.05
CA CYS A 125 -0.72 -5.84 -9.85
C CYS A 125 -2.18 -5.46 -10.18
N PRO A 126 -3.16 -6.36 -9.97
CA PRO A 126 -4.55 -6.15 -10.39
C PRO A 126 -5.34 -5.27 -9.42
N THR A 127 -4.69 -4.81 -8.35
CA THR A 127 -5.29 -4.08 -7.23
C THR A 127 -5.90 -2.78 -7.70
N LYS A 128 -7.04 -2.46 -7.10
CA LYS A 128 -7.81 -1.25 -7.36
C LYS A 128 -8.00 -0.55 -6.03
N LEU A 129 -7.90 0.77 -6.06
CA LEU A 129 -7.95 1.59 -4.84
C LEU A 129 -9.10 2.58 -4.92
N LEU A 130 -9.82 2.74 -3.82
CA LEU A 130 -10.60 3.94 -3.58
C LEU A 130 -9.74 4.94 -2.81
N VAL A 131 -9.71 6.18 -3.29
CA VAL A 131 -8.86 7.24 -2.75
C VAL A 131 -9.71 8.46 -2.43
N CYS A 132 -9.69 8.90 -1.17
CA CYS A 132 -10.36 10.11 -0.73
C CYS A 132 -9.43 11.33 -0.85
N SER A 133 -9.96 12.40 -1.42
CA SER A 133 -9.34 13.73 -1.44
C SER A 133 -10.25 14.75 -0.76
N SER A 134 -9.68 15.50 0.18
CA SER A 134 -10.38 16.61 0.86
C SER A 134 -10.01 17.98 0.25
N GLU A 135 -9.58 17.99 -1.00
CA GLU A 135 -9.10 19.20 -1.63
C GLU A 135 -10.25 20.20 -1.86
N HIS A 136 -10.01 21.46 -1.51
CA HIS A 136 -11.03 22.50 -1.65
C HIS A 136 -11.34 22.73 -3.14
N GLN A 137 -12.62 22.95 -3.46
CA GLN A 137 -13.11 23.12 -4.84
C GLN A 137 -12.36 24.21 -5.64
N ILE A 138 -11.86 25.24 -4.95
CA ILE A 138 -11.03 26.31 -5.54
C ILE A 138 -9.85 25.79 -6.35
N TYR A 139 -9.28 24.64 -5.99
CA TYR A 139 -8.15 24.06 -6.73
C TYR A 139 -8.58 23.48 -8.08
N ALA A 140 -9.76 22.85 -8.15
CA ALA A 140 -10.34 22.42 -9.42
C ALA A 140 -10.65 23.62 -10.33
N GLU A 141 -11.05 24.76 -9.76
CA GLU A 141 -11.26 26.01 -10.50
C GLU A 141 -9.94 26.59 -11.05
N ILE A 142 -8.86 26.57 -10.24
CA ILE A 142 -7.52 26.99 -10.65
C ILE A 142 -7.04 26.15 -11.84
N ASP A 143 -7.22 24.84 -11.76
CA ASP A 143 -6.75 23.90 -12.78
C ASP A 143 -7.73 23.79 -13.97
N LYS A 144 -8.92 24.39 -13.87
CA LYS A 144 -9.98 24.41 -14.90
C LYS A 144 -10.41 23.01 -15.36
N ASP A 145 -10.38 22.03 -14.46
CA ASP A 145 -10.81 20.66 -14.73
C ASP A 145 -11.70 20.14 -13.59
N LYS A 146 -12.93 19.76 -13.95
CA LYS A 146 -13.93 19.24 -13.00
C LYS A 146 -13.63 17.80 -12.56
N ASN A 147 -12.77 17.09 -13.28
CA ASN A 147 -12.42 15.70 -12.98
C ASN A 147 -11.31 15.57 -11.93
N ILE A 148 -10.79 16.68 -11.41
CA ILE A 148 -9.75 16.74 -10.36
C ILE A 148 -10.26 17.51 -9.13
N GLY A 149 -9.39 17.72 -8.13
CA GLY A 149 -9.73 18.34 -6.85
C GLY A 149 -10.24 17.40 -5.75
N GLY A 150 -11.18 17.88 -4.93
CA GLY A 150 -11.75 17.11 -3.82
C GLY A 150 -12.77 16.09 -4.30
N GLY A 151 -12.73 14.87 -3.75
CA GLY A 151 -13.67 13.82 -4.12
C GLY A 151 -13.20 12.41 -3.81
N LEU A 152 -13.97 11.44 -4.31
CA LEU A 152 -13.64 10.02 -4.27
C LEU A 152 -13.14 9.59 -5.64
N TYR A 153 -12.03 8.87 -5.67
CA TYR A 153 -11.39 8.42 -6.89
C TYR A 153 -11.25 6.91 -6.90
N LEU A 154 -11.44 6.30 -8.06
CA LEU A 154 -10.95 4.94 -8.35
C LEU A 154 -9.56 5.05 -8.98
N TYR A 155 -8.59 4.30 -8.48
CA TYR A 155 -7.28 4.11 -9.10
C TYR A 155 -7.10 2.65 -9.51
N GLU A 156 -6.76 2.39 -10.77
CA GLU A 156 -6.41 1.05 -11.27
C GLU A 156 -4.89 0.91 -11.38
N VAL A 157 -4.28 0.10 -10.50
CA VAL A 157 -2.81 0.07 -10.31
C VAL A 157 -2.07 -0.39 -11.57
N ASN A 158 -2.53 -1.46 -12.22
CA ASN A 158 -1.96 -1.98 -13.46
C ASN A 158 -2.07 -0.99 -14.64
N LYS A 159 -3.21 -0.29 -14.77
CA LYS A 159 -3.44 0.72 -15.82
C LYS A 159 -2.75 2.05 -15.52
N ARG A 160 -2.37 2.29 -14.27
CA ARG A 160 -1.78 3.54 -13.77
C ARG A 160 -2.65 4.76 -14.09
N SER A 161 -3.96 4.58 -13.98
CA SER A 161 -4.97 5.59 -14.27
C SER A 161 -5.94 5.72 -13.11
N TYR A 162 -6.59 6.88 -13.02
CA TYR A 162 -7.63 7.14 -12.04
C TYR A 162 -8.79 7.92 -12.65
N LYS A 163 -9.97 7.75 -12.05
CA LYS A 163 -11.19 8.46 -12.40
C LYS A 163 -11.89 8.95 -11.14
N LYS A 164 -12.37 10.20 -11.18
CA LYS A 164 -13.23 10.74 -10.13
C LYS A 164 -14.61 10.11 -10.21
N LEU A 165 -15.09 9.59 -9.09
CA LEU A 165 -16.40 8.94 -8.97
C LEU A 165 -17.43 9.86 -8.34
N MET A 166 -17.02 10.67 -7.37
CA MET A 166 -17.89 11.56 -6.60
C MET A 166 -17.17 12.86 -6.23
N ASP A 167 -17.87 13.97 -6.25
CA ASP A 167 -17.41 15.25 -5.70
C ASP A 167 -17.65 15.32 -4.18
N GLY A 168 -16.70 15.92 -3.46
CA GLY A 168 -16.83 16.16 -2.02
C GLY A 168 -15.50 16.55 -1.36
N ASN A 169 -15.54 16.81 -0.05
CA ASN A 169 -14.31 17.03 0.75
C ASN A 169 -14.07 15.81 1.63
N PHE A 170 -13.70 14.70 1.00
CA PHE A 170 -13.67 13.41 1.69
C PHE A 170 -12.35 13.18 2.41
N HIS A 171 -12.44 12.86 3.71
CA HIS A 171 -11.27 12.54 4.54
C HIS A 171 -11.07 11.04 4.73
N GLN A 172 -12.15 10.27 4.86
CA GLN A 172 -12.06 8.84 5.14
C GLN A 172 -13.22 8.07 4.52
N ILE A 173 -12.95 6.84 4.10
CA ILE A 173 -13.95 5.87 3.65
C ILE A 173 -13.78 4.58 4.42
N ILE A 174 -14.89 3.92 4.74
CA ILE A 174 -14.93 2.59 5.35
C ILE A 174 -15.90 1.72 4.57
N ASP A 175 -15.50 0.49 4.30
CA ASP A 175 -16.37 -0.57 3.84
C ASP A 175 -17.11 -1.22 5.02
N ALA A 176 -18.44 -1.09 5.06
CA ALA A 176 -19.32 -1.70 6.06
C ALA A 176 -20.10 -2.90 5.49
N SER A 177 -19.50 -3.66 4.56
CA SER A 177 -20.06 -4.81 3.85
C SER A 177 -21.20 -4.46 2.87
N ASP A 178 -22.33 -3.91 3.33
CA ASP A 178 -23.50 -3.58 2.50
C ASP A 178 -23.46 -2.15 1.93
N LYS A 179 -22.62 -1.29 2.51
CA LYS A 179 -22.50 0.13 2.17
C LYS A 179 -21.09 0.65 2.44
N TYR A 180 -20.91 1.93 2.19
CA TYR A 180 -19.77 2.71 2.63
C TYR A 180 -20.21 3.77 3.63
N TYR A 181 -19.33 4.05 4.58
CA TYR A 181 -19.37 5.30 5.33
C TYR A 181 -18.26 6.20 4.81
N ILE A 182 -18.60 7.42 4.40
CA ILE A 182 -17.64 8.39 3.85
C ILE A 182 -17.72 9.66 4.69
N LEU A 183 -16.58 10.08 5.25
CA LEU A 183 -16.50 11.33 6.02
C LEU A 183 -16.27 12.52 5.08
N ASP A 184 -17.25 13.41 5.00
CA ASP A 184 -17.18 14.68 4.30
C ASP A 184 -17.05 15.83 5.30
N GLU A 185 -16.05 16.68 5.14
CA GLU A 185 -15.79 17.81 6.04
C GLU A 185 -16.99 18.77 6.18
N LYS A 186 -17.79 18.93 5.12
CA LYS A 186 -18.90 19.89 5.07
C LYS A 186 -20.26 19.28 5.42
N ARG A 187 -20.38 17.95 5.42
CA ARG A 187 -21.66 17.24 5.58
C ARG A 187 -21.68 16.21 6.70
N GLY A 188 -20.53 15.95 7.33
CA GLY A 188 -20.39 14.89 8.32
C GLY A 188 -20.22 13.53 7.66
N CYS A 189 -20.75 12.47 8.28
CA CYS A 189 -20.68 11.13 7.74
C CYS A 189 -21.81 10.90 6.73
N LEU A 190 -21.44 10.50 5.52
CA LEU A 190 -22.34 10.06 4.47
C LEU A 190 -22.50 8.54 4.56
N VAL A 191 -23.74 8.07 4.47
CA VAL A 191 -24.07 6.67 4.25
C VAL A 191 -24.26 6.48 2.76
N VAL A 192 -23.45 5.64 2.14
CA VAL A 192 -23.36 5.56 0.67
C VAL A 192 -23.53 4.11 0.22
N SER A 193 -24.39 3.85 -0.77
CA SER A 193 -24.55 2.50 -1.33
C SER A 193 -23.26 1.98 -2.00
N LYS A 194 -23.21 0.69 -2.34
CA LYS A 194 -22.07 0.15 -3.11
C LYS A 194 -21.96 0.73 -4.52
N GLU A 195 -23.08 1.20 -5.06
CA GLU A 195 -23.21 1.96 -6.30
C GLU A 195 -22.88 3.45 -6.11
N LEU A 196 -22.32 3.86 -4.97
CA LEU A 196 -21.92 5.24 -4.70
C LEU A 196 -23.08 6.25 -4.69
N GLU A 197 -24.27 5.83 -4.25
CA GLU A 197 -25.42 6.71 -4.03
C GLU A 197 -25.50 7.14 -2.58
N ILE A 198 -25.67 8.44 -2.33
CA ILE A 198 -25.81 8.96 -0.96
C ILE A 198 -27.22 8.63 -0.47
N ILE A 199 -27.30 7.78 0.56
CA ILE A 199 -28.53 7.30 1.18
C ILE A 199 -28.91 8.20 2.38
N ASN A 200 -27.93 8.65 3.15
CA ASN A 200 -28.16 9.46 4.35
C ASN A 200 -26.92 10.31 4.70
N GLU A 201 -27.11 11.35 5.50
CA GLU A 201 -26.07 12.23 6.02
C GLU A 201 -26.32 12.50 7.50
N PHE A 202 -25.29 12.38 8.34
CA PHE A 202 -25.41 12.63 9.77
C PHE A 202 -24.10 13.12 10.41
N GLY A 203 -24.22 13.61 11.64
CA GLY A 203 -23.06 13.95 12.46
C GLY A 203 -22.24 15.14 11.95
N PHE A 204 -22.81 16.03 11.13
CA PHE A 204 -22.18 17.33 10.87
C PHE A 204 -22.21 18.19 12.14
N GLU A 205 -21.11 18.89 12.40
CA GLU A 205 -21.01 19.87 13.47
C GLU A 205 -20.10 21.00 13.00
N MET A 206 -20.54 22.25 13.20
CA MET A 206 -19.78 23.45 12.84
C MET A 206 -18.42 23.44 13.55
N ASP A 207 -17.38 23.92 12.87
CA ASP A 207 -16.00 24.01 13.38
C ASP A 207 -15.37 22.67 13.79
N SER A 208 -16.01 21.55 13.45
CA SER A 208 -15.53 20.24 13.88
C SER A 208 -14.33 19.71 13.12
N PHE A 209 -14.10 20.19 11.88
CA PHE A 209 -13.03 19.75 10.98
C PHE A 209 -12.82 18.23 11.08
N SER A 210 -13.88 17.47 10.84
CA SER A 210 -13.87 16.03 11.10
C SER A 210 -12.85 15.33 10.18
N HIS A 211 -11.90 14.60 10.76
CA HIS A 211 -10.80 13.98 10.00
C HIS A 211 -10.85 12.45 10.02
N GLY A 212 -11.30 11.86 11.12
CA GLY A 212 -11.29 10.42 11.36
C GLY A 212 -12.70 9.83 11.46
N LEU A 213 -12.87 8.62 10.94
CA LEU A 213 -14.11 7.85 10.95
C LEU A 213 -13.76 6.38 11.23
N THR A 214 -14.50 5.72 12.11
CA THR A 214 -14.42 4.26 12.26
C THR A 214 -15.78 3.67 12.65
N TYR A 215 -15.95 2.36 12.45
CA TYR A 215 -17.18 1.63 12.72
C TYR A 215 -16.86 0.34 13.49
N CYS A 216 -17.57 0.11 14.58
CA CYS A 216 -17.51 -1.12 15.35
C CYS A 216 -18.76 -1.98 15.08
N PRO A 217 -18.65 -3.06 14.29
CA PRO A 217 -19.80 -3.92 13.97
C PRO A 217 -20.35 -4.64 15.19
N ILE A 218 -19.49 -5.10 16.09
CA ILE A 218 -19.91 -5.85 17.28
C ILE A 218 -20.74 -4.98 18.22
N ARG A 219 -20.42 -3.68 18.30
CA ARG A 219 -21.09 -2.72 19.20
C ARG A 219 -22.13 -1.86 18.48
N GLU A 220 -22.33 -2.04 17.18
CA GLU A 220 -23.27 -1.26 16.36
C GLU A 220 -23.08 0.27 16.51
N LYS A 221 -21.81 0.70 16.57
CA LYS A 221 -21.42 2.10 16.82
C LYS A 221 -20.53 2.65 15.72
N ILE A 222 -20.76 3.92 15.37
CA ILE A 222 -19.90 4.72 14.49
C ILE A 222 -19.22 5.79 15.33
N PHE A 223 -17.93 5.99 15.10
CA PHE A 223 -17.12 6.98 15.78
C PHE A 223 -16.61 7.99 14.77
N ILE A 224 -16.71 9.28 15.07
CA ILE A 224 -16.22 10.36 14.22
C ILE A 224 -15.32 11.24 15.05
N SER A 225 -14.04 11.37 14.69
CA SER A 225 -13.13 12.31 15.34
C SER A 225 -13.41 13.72 14.83
N LYS A 226 -13.73 14.61 15.79
CA LYS A 226 -13.99 16.03 15.57
C LYS A 226 -12.72 16.79 15.91
N ALA A 227 -11.76 16.81 14.98
CA ALA A 227 -10.42 17.34 15.24
C ALA A 227 -10.46 18.76 15.80
N GLY A 228 -11.27 19.64 15.20
CA GLY A 228 -11.47 21.04 15.61
C GLY A 228 -12.06 21.22 17.01
N LEU A 229 -12.67 20.17 17.55
CA LEU A 229 -13.34 20.15 18.85
C LEU A 229 -12.70 19.18 19.84
N ASP A 230 -11.55 18.56 19.51
CA ASP A 230 -10.83 17.63 20.40
C ASP A 230 -11.76 16.59 21.08
N LYS A 231 -12.79 16.14 20.37
CA LYS A 231 -13.73 15.11 20.83
C LYS A 231 -14.00 14.05 19.75
N ILE A 232 -14.48 12.88 20.18
CA ILE A 232 -14.95 11.83 19.28
C ILE A 232 -16.44 11.65 19.55
N SER A 233 -17.27 11.90 18.54
CA SER A 233 -18.71 11.72 18.66
C SER A 233 -19.09 10.29 18.28
N VAL A 234 -19.93 9.68 19.11
CA VAL A 234 -20.39 8.29 18.97
C VAL A 234 -21.84 8.29 18.50
N TYR A 235 -22.13 7.48 17.49
CA TYR A 235 -23.44 7.37 16.87
C TYR A 235 -23.90 5.91 16.81
N ASN A 236 -25.20 5.68 16.85
CA ASN A 236 -25.79 4.36 16.63
C ASN A 236 -25.86 4.03 15.13
N THR A 237 -25.60 2.78 14.70
CA THR A 237 -25.69 2.41 13.28
C THR A 237 -27.11 2.23 12.73
N ARG A 238 -28.11 2.05 13.60
CA ARG A 238 -29.49 1.76 13.22
C ARG A 238 -30.23 2.98 12.70
N ASP A 239 -30.09 4.11 13.41
CA ASP A 239 -30.81 5.36 13.11
C ASP A 239 -29.89 6.58 13.03
N PHE A 240 -28.58 6.39 13.21
CA PHE A 240 -27.57 7.46 13.16
C PHE A 240 -27.76 8.54 14.22
N SER A 241 -28.50 8.24 15.30
CA SER A 241 -28.62 9.12 16.44
C SER A 241 -27.28 9.28 17.17
N HIS A 242 -27.01 10.50 17.64
CA HIS A 242 -25.89 10.77 18.53
C HIS A 242 -26.13 10.12 19.89
N LEU A 243 -25.12 9.42 20.40
CA LEU A 243 -25.16 8.73 21.69
C LEU A 243 -24.43 9.52 22.76
N GLU A 244 -23.18 9.90 22.49
CA GLU A 244 -22.28 10.51 23.47
C GLU A 244 -21.03 11.08 22.79
N ASP A 245 -20.30 11.91 23.53
CA ASP A 245 -19.02 12.48 23.10
C ASP A 245 -17.87 12.03 24.02
N ILE A 246 -16.79 11.56 23.43
CA ILE A 246 -15.52 11.25 24.11
C ILE A 246 -14.63 12.49 24.02
N VAL A 247 -14.52 13.26 25.10
CA VAL A 247 -13.68 14.46 25.15
C VAL A 247 -12.25 14.11 25.54
N LEU A 248 -11.25 14.61 24.80
CA LEU A 248 -9.84 14.30 25.08
C LEU A 248 -9.33 14.97 26.37
N SER A 249 -9.65 16.24 26.57
CA SER A 249 -9.25 16.97 27.77
C SER A 249 -10.14 18.18 28.04
N SER A 250 -9.97 18.77 29.23
CA SER A 250 -10.64 20.02 29.59
C SER A 250 -10.16 21.25 28.80
N LYS A 251 -9.08 21.13 28.01
CA LYS A 251 -8.55 22.22 27.21
C LYS A 251 -9.52 22.68 26.13
N THR A 252 -10.27 21.76 25.53
CA THR A 252 -11.29 22.08 24.53
C THR A 252 -12.30 23.08 25.08
N ALA A 253 -12.87 22.80 26.26
CA ALA A 253 -13.86 23.66 26.89
C ALA A 253 -13.27 25.04 27.24
N LYS A 254 -11.99 25.09 27.63
CA LYS A 254 -11.30 26.32 28.00
C LYS A 254 -10.94 27.20 26.80
N TYR A 255 -10.41 26.60 25.73
CA TYR A 255 -9.81 27.34 24.61
C TYR A 255 -10.72 27.42 23.38
N LYS A 256 -11.81 26.63 23.32
CA LYS A 256 -12.78 26.60 22.22
C LYS A 256 -12.14 26.42 20.84
N ARG A 257 -11.12 25.58 20.78
CA ARG A 257 -10.36 25.22 19.58
C ARG A 257 -9.65 23.89 19.82
N ASP A 258 -9.10 23.32 18.77
CA ASP A 258 -8.27 22.14 18.88
C ASP A 258 -6.90 22.47 19.51
N ASN A 259 -6.51 21.60 20.44
CA ASN A 259 -5.27 21.64 21.19
C ASN A 259 -4.51 20.33 21.01
N HIS A 260 -5.21 19.20 20.81
CA HIS A 260 -4.62 17.87 20.56
C HIS A 260 -4.60 17.51 19.07
N HIS A 261 -5.64 17.88 18.32
CA HIS A 261 -5.83 17.60 16.89
C HIS A 261 -5.75 16.11 16.55
N MET A 262 -6.87 15.42 16.68
CA MET A 262 -7.01 14.03 16.27
C MET A 262 -7.06 13.92 14.75
N ASN A 263 -6.31 12.99 14.18
CA ASN A 263 -6.28 12.79 12.73
C ASN A 263 -7.09 11.60 12.31
N ASP A 264 -6.81 10.44 12.89
CA ASP A 264 -7.35 9.17 12.43
C ASP A 264 -7.73 8.30 13.61
N ILE A 265 -8.71 7.43 13.40
CA ILE A 265 -9.26 6.55 14.43
C ILE A 265 -9.53 5.15 13.87
N PHE A 266 -9.33 4.15 14.72
CA PHE A 266 -9.54 2.75 14.35
C PHE A 266 -10.07 1.95 15.53
N VAL A 267 -11.09 1.13 15.32
CA VAL A 267 -11.56 0.18 16.34
C VAL A 267 -10.93 -1.18 16.11
N LYS A 268 -10.35 -1.75 17.17
CA LYS A 268 -9.91 -3.15 17.22
C LYS A 268 -10.37 -3.73 18.54
N ASP A 269 -11.17 -4.80 18.46
CA ASP A 269 -11.77 -5.48 19.60
C ASP A 269 -12.54 -4.48 20.49
N ASP A 270 -12.21 -4.38 21.78
CA ASP A 270 -12.87 -3.49 22.74
C ASP A 270 -12.21 -2.11 22.88
N PHE A 271 -11.33 -1.75 21.94
CA PHE A 271 -10.53 -0.53 22.04
C PHE A 271 -10.64 0.35 20.80
N LEU A 272 -10.63 1.66 21.05
CA LEU A 272 -10.50 2.70 20.05
C LEU A 272 -9.07 3.26 20.07
N TYR A 273 -8.42 3.23 18.92
CA TYR A 273 -7.07 3.74 18.71
C TYR A 273 -7.18 5.07 18.01
N VAL A 274 -6.51 6.10 18.53
CA VAL A 274 -6.64 7.47 18.07
C VAL A 274 -5.25 8.06 17.85
N SER A 275 -4.98 8.53 16.64
CA SER A 275 -3.76 9.29 16.35
C SER A 275 -4.01 10.79 16.53
N LEU A 276 -3.02 11.51 17.10
CA LEU A 276 -3.14 12.93 17.37
C LEU A 276 -1.80 13.67 17.31
N PHE A 277 -1.84 14.98 17.07
CA PHE A 277 -0.64 15.82 16.95
C PHE A 277 0.07 16.11 18.27
N SER A 278 -0.64 16.07 19.39
CA SER A 278 -0.06 16.42 20.70
C SER A 278 -0.80 15.78 21.87
N HIS A 279 -0.14 14.88 22.59
CA HIS A 279 -0.66 14.31 23.84
C HIS A 279 -0.91 15.38 24.89
N SER A 280 0.02 16.32 25.06
CA SER A 280 -0.14 17.40 26.03
C SER A 280 -1.16 18.46 25.63
N GLY A 281 -1.60 18.50 24.37
CA GLY A 281 -2.52 19.50 23.85
C GLY A 281 -1.86 20.87 23.60
N ASN A 282 -0.66 20.88 23.02
CA ASN A 282 0.13 22.08 22.75
C ASN A 282 0.61 22.19 21.29
N TRP A 283 0.05 21.40 20.36
CA TRP A 283 0.40 21.51 18.94
C TRP A 283 0.24 22.94 18.37
N PRO A 284 -0.74 23.78 18.78
CA PRO A 284 -0.85 25.15 18.27
C PRO A 284 0.32 26.04 18.69
N LYS A 285 1.13 25.61 19.67
CA LYS A 285 2.36 26.27 20.13
C LYS A 285 3.62 25.69 19.47
N GLY A 286 3.46 24.80 18.49
CA GLY A 286 4.57 24.12 17.82
C GLY A 286 5.14 22.92 18.59
N ILE A 287 4.49 22.47 19.67
CA ILE A 287 4.92 21.29 20.43
C ILE A 287 4.18 20.06 19.87
N TYR A 288 4.90 19.24 19.10
CA TYR A 288 4.38 18.02 18.47
C TYR A 288 4.81 16.77 19.23
N ASP A 289 4.34 16.62 20.47
CA ASP A 289 4.46 15.41 21.30
C ASP A 289 3.34 14.41 20.96
N GLY A 290 3.09 14.23 19.66
CA GLY A 290 2.00 13.43 19.13
C GLY A 290 2.21 11.93 19.26
N GLY A 291 1.19 11.17 18.89
CA GLY A 291 1.27 9.72 18.97
C GLY A 291 -0.08 9.05 18.83
N ILE A 292 -0.19 7.88 19.44
CA ILE A 292 -1.39 7.05 19.42
C ILE A 292 -1.81 6.77 20.85
N ILE A 293 -3.08 7.05 21.16
CA ILE A 293 -3.72 6.61 22.39
C ILE A 293 -4.69 5.47 22.10
N GLU A 294 -4.81 4.58 23.07
CA GLU A 294 -5.84 3.56 23.18
C GLU A 294 -6.88 4.02 24.19
N ILE A 295 -8.16 3.82 23.86
CA ILE A 295 -9.31 4.16 24.71
C ILE A 295 -10.19 2.92 24.83
N ASN A 296 -10.47 2.50 26.06
CA ASN A 296 -11.37 1.38 26.34
C ASN A 296 -12.82 1.76 25.99
N LEU A 297 -13.51 0.94 25.19
CA LEU A 297 -14.88 1.22 24.73
C LEU A 297 -15.96 1.00 25.80
N ASP A 298 -15.64 0.31 26.90
CA ASP A 298 -16.53 0.16 28.06
C ASP A 298 -16.31 1.23 29.12
N ASN A 299 -15.15 1.89 29.10
CA ASN A 299 -14.83 3.00 29.98
C ASN A 299 -13.90 3.99 29.28
N TYR A 300 -14.46 5.02 28.65
CA TYR A 300 -13.64 5.99 27.91
C TYR A 300 -12.68 6.82 28.77
N SER A 301 -12.75 6.74 30.12
CA SER A 301 -11.76 7.38 30.99
C SER A 301 -10.48 6.54 31.12
N ASP A 302 -10.57 5.25 30.83
CA ASP A 302 -9.44 4.32 30.78
C ASP A 302 -8.73 4.48 29.43
N ARG A 303 -7.56 5.13 29.47
CA ARG A 303 -6.79 5.53 28.30
C ARG A 303 -5.31 5.28 28.51
N HIS A 304 -4.64 4.81 27.46
CA HIS A 304 -3.21 4.53 27.48
C HIS A 304 -2.51 5.16 26.30
N ILE A 305 -1.36 5.78 26.53
CA ILE A 305 -0.50 6.24 25.44
C ILE A 305 0.34 5.05 24.95
N LEU A 306 0.12 4.61 23.72
CA LEU A 306 0.84 3.49 23.12
C LEU A 306 2.10 3.95 22.38
N ILE A 307 2.00 5.09 21.68
CA ILE A 307 3.08 5.69 20.91
C ILE A 307 3.26 7.14 21.35
N ASN A 308 4.50 7.56 21.55
CA ASN A 308 4.89 8.94 21.87
C ASN A 308 5.82 9.49 20.78
N ASP A 309 5.93 10.81 20.72
CA ASP A 309 6.85 11.57 19.87
C ASP A 309 6.76 11.25 18.37
N ALA A 310 5.58 10.81 17.90
CA ALA A 310 5.29 10.71 16.48
C ALA A 310 4.88 12.09 15.93
N TRP A 311 5.41 12.47 14.77
CA TRP A 311 5.22 13.80 14.23
C TRP A 311 4.04 13.84 13.25
N MET A 312 2.91 14.31 13.77
CA MET A 312 1.64 14.41 13.05
C MET A 312 1.11 13.05 12.57
N PRO A 313 0.93 12.05 13.45
CA PRO A 313 0.59 10.70 13.02
C PRO A 313 -0.81 10.56 12.41
N HIS A 314 -0.93 9.77 11.35
CA HIS A 314 -2.17 9.40 10.64
C HIS A 314 -2.18 7.89 10.32
N GLY A 315 -3.25 7.41 9.68
CA GLY A 315 -3.28 6.07 9.07
C GLY A 315 -3.16 4.95 10.10
N VAL A 316 -3.76 5.13 11.29
CA VAL A 316 -3.71 4.13 12.35
C VAL A 316 -4.62 2.96 11.99
N CYS A 317 -4.08 1.75 11.96
CA CYS A 317 -4.86 0.53 11.70
C CYS A 317 -4.14 -0.71 12.23
N PHE A 318 -4.81 -1.86 12.13
CA PHE A 318 -4.20 -3.16 12.39
C PHE A 318 -4.10 -3.98 11.11
N ILE A 319 -2.89 -4.42 10.77
CA ILE A 319 -2.59 -5.32 9.65
C ILE A 319 -1.86 -6.52 10.25
N ASP A 320 -2.32 -7.73 9.93
CA ASP A 320 -1.82 -8.99 10.53
C ASP A 320 -1.79 -8.97 12.06
N ASN A 321 -2.82 -8.39 12.69
CA ASN A 321 -2.94 -8.19 14.14
C ASN A 321 -1.83 -7.35 14.79
N GLU A 322 -1.08 -6.58 14.02
CA GLU A 322 -0.12 -5.62 14.54
C GLU A 322 -0.53 -4.19 14.20
N LEU A 323 -0.30 -3.28 15.14
CA LEU A 323 -0.50 -1.85 14.95
C LEU A 323 0.36 -1.35 13.80
N HIS A 324 -0.24 -0.59 12.90
CA HIS A 324 0.45 0.15 11.85
C HIS A 324 0.03 1.61 11.90
N TYR A 325 0.95 2.50 11.60
CA TYR A 325 0.67 3.93 11.53
C TYR A 325 1.70 4.66 10.67
N LEU A 326 1.29 5.84 10.21
CA LEU A 326 2.12 6.77 9.46
C LEU A 326 2.56 7.90 10.38
N ASP A 327 3.87 8.09 10.54
CA ASP A 327 4.47 9.31 11.07
C ASP A 327 4.58 10.31 9.91
N SER A 328 3.48 11.02 9.67
CA SER A 328 3.20 11.68 8.40
C SER A 328 4.19 12.76 8.02
N MET A 329 4.62 13.56 8.99
CA MET A 329 5.57 14.64 8.71
C MET A 329 6.96 14.08 8.39
N SER A 330 7.37 13.05 9.14
CA SER A 330 8.62 12.32 8.87
C SER A 330 8.56 11.50 7.59
N GLY A 331 7.38 11.22 7.04
CA GLY A 331 7.22 10.38 5.86
C GLY A 331 7.45 8.90 6.15
N ARG A 332 7.16 8.40 7.35
CA ARG A 332 7.56 7.04 7.77
C ARG A 332 6.36 6.15 8.05
N LEU A 333 6.44 4.88 7.63
CA LEU A 333 5.49 3.83 7.97
C LEU A 333 6.08 2.91 9.03
N TYR A 334 5.35 2.71 10.13
CA TYR A 334 5.74 1.84 11.23
C TYR A 334 4.83 0.61 11.35
N ARG A 335 5.42 -0.49 11.84
CA ARG A 335 4.74 -1.69 12.35
C ARG A 335 5.11 -1.88 13.82
N GLY A 336 4.11 -2.05 14.67
CA GLY A 336 4.24 -1.96 16.12
C GLY A 336 4.84 -0.62 16.55
N SER A 337 5.55 -0.60 17.69
CA SER A 337 6.12 0.63 18.25
C SER A 337 7.54 0.95 17.79
N LYS A 338 8.20 0.07 17.02
CA LYS A 338 9.64 0.19 16.73
C LYS A 338 10.04 -0.08 15.29
N LYS A 339 9.31 -0.92 14.55
CA LYS A 339 9.77 -1.42 13.26
C LYS A 339 9.44 -0.42 12.15
N LEU A 340 10.44 0.33 11.69
CA LEU A 340 10.33 1.15 10.48
C LEU A 340 10.22 0.23 9.25
N LEU A 341 9.08 0.28 8.56
CA LEU A 341 8.87 -0.50 7.34
C LEU A 341 9.39 0.24 6.10
N GLY A 342 9.14 1.55 6.01
CA GLY A 342 9.54 2.37 4.86
C GLY A 342 9.56 3.85 5.17
N GLU A 343 10.31 4.61 4.36
CA GLU A 343 10.40 6.07 4.42
C GLU A 343 10.12 6.66 3.03
N PHE A 344 9.36 7.75 3.01
CA PHE A 344 8.78 8.38 1.82
C PHE A 344 9.07 9.88 1.81
N SER A 345 9.02 10.46 0.61
CA SER A 345 9.57 11.79 0.38
C SER A 345 8.63 12.96 0.73
N GLY A 346 7.35 12.72 0.98
CA GLY A 346 6.38 13.79 1.28
C GLY A 346 5.55 13.53 2.53
N PHE A 347 4.45 14.26 2.65
CA PHE A 347 3.51 14.14 3.77
C PHE A 347 2.57 12.94 3.53
N VAL A 348 2.78 11.86 4.28
CA VAL A 348 2.07 10.60 4.06
C VAL A 348 0.86 10.42 4.96
N ARG A 349 -0.27 10.00 4.41
CA ARG A 349 -1.51 9.69 5.13
C ARG A 349 -2.42 8.81 4.28
N GLY A 350 -3.30 8.06 4.93
CA GLY A 350 -4.04 6.99 4.28
C GLY A 350 -3.13 5.76 4.09
N LEU A 351 -3.59 4.63 4.60
CA LEU A 351 -2.83 3.40 4.63
C LEU A 351 -3.73 2.22 4.27
N ALA A 352 -3.30 1.44 3.29
CA ALA A 352 -3.99 0.24 2.82
C ALA A 352 -2.96 -0.88 2.57
N TYR A 353 -3.43 -2.13 2.58
CA TYR A 353 -2.61 -3.31 2.33
C TYR A 353 -3.46 -4.38 1.63
N ASP A 354 -2.94 -4.98 0.57
CA ASP A 354 -3.64 -6.00 -0.23
C ASP A 354 -3.13 -7.43 0.02
N SER A 355 -2.40 -7.65 1.12
CA SER A 355 -1.64 -8.87 1.43
C SER A 355 -0.30 -9.04 0.70
N ASN A 356 0.00 -8.18 -0.29
CA ASN A 356 1.29 -8.19 -0.99
C ASN A 356 2.02 -6.85 -0.82
N PHE A 357 1.34 -5.75 -1.13
CA PHE A 357 1.90 -4.40 -1.15
C PHE A 357 1.15 -3.48 -0.21
N TYR A 358 1.90 -2.56 0.41
CA TYR A 358 1.35 -1.44 1.12
C TYR A 358 1.04 -0.31 0.15
N TYR A 359 -0.08 0.36 0.37
CA TYR A 359 -0.51 1.55 -0.35
C TYR A 359 -0.55 2.73 0.62
N ILE A 360 0.30 3.73 0.38
CA ILE A 360 0.50 4.87 1.25
C ILE A 360 0.13 6.14 0.49
N GLY A 361 -0.93 6.82 0.89
CA GLY A 361 -1.28 8.10 0.29
C GLY A 361 -0.23 9.17 0.62
N GLN A 362 0.09 10.02 -0.35
CA GLN A 362 0.93 11.19 -0.17
C GLN A 362 0.14 12.41 -0.63
N SER A 363 0.13 13.43 0.22
CA SER A 363 -0.36 14.75 -0.15
C SER A 363 0.78 15.71 -0.46
N GLU A 364 0.46 16.72 -1.25
CA GLU A 364 1.34 17.87 -1.42
C GLU A 364 1.54 18.55 -0.06
N GLY A 365 2.80 18.61 0.37
CA GLY A 365 3.18 19.19 1.64
C GLY A 365 2.94 20.70 1.63
N ARG A 366 1.91 21.17 2.35
CA ARG A 366 1.63 22.61 2.54
C ARG A 366 2.55 23.28 3.57
N TYR A 367 3.31 22.48 4.31
CA TYR A 367 4.18 22.91 5.42
C TYR A 367 5.60 22.36 5.25
N PHE A 368 6.11 22.31 4.00
CA PHE A 368 7.43 21.75 3.70
C PHE A 368 8.57 22.56 4.34
N ASP A 369 8.33 23.82 4.71
CA ASP A 369 9.22 24.68 5.49
C ASP A 369 9.63 24.04 6.82
N ARG A 370 8.73 23.29 7.48
CA ARG A 370 9.02 22.60 8.74
C ARG A 370 10.05 21.49 8.59
N LEU A 371 10.30 21.02 7.36
CA LEU A 371 11.30 20.00 7.05
C LEU A 371 12.63 20.60 6.57
N GLN A 372 12.73 21.92 6.48
CA GLN A 372 13.96 22.60 6.11
C GLN A 372 15.07 22.27 7.12
N GLY A 373 16.21 21.78 6.62
CA GLY A 373 17.32 21.33 7.46
C GLY A 373 17.12 19.94 8.10
N ILE A 374 15.97 19.29 7.89
CA ILE A 374 15.68 17.91 8.35
C ILE A 374 15.72 16.93 7.18
N LYS A 375 15.05 17.25 6.06
CA LYS A 375 15.04 16.42 4.85
C LYS A 375 15.90 17.01 3.73
N ASN A 376 16.56 16.11 3.00
CA ASN A 376 17.34 16.46 1.80
C ASN A 376 16.47 16.62 0.55
N TYR A 377 15.28 16.02 0.55
CA TYR A 377 14.34 16.06 -0.56
C TYR A 377 12.92 15.94 -0.02
N ILE A 378 12.02 16.79 -0.53
CA ILE A 378 10.61 16.80 -0.17
C ILE A 378 9.80 16.76 -1.46
N SER A 379 9.00 15.72 -1.65
CA SER A 379 8.09 15.64 -2.79
C SER A 379 6.87 16.52 -2.56
N LEU A 380 6.52 17.30 -3.58
CA LEU A 380 5.32 18.13 -3.65
C LEU A 380 4.28 17.54 -4.60
N SER A 381 4.24 16.21 -4.73
CA SER A 381 3.28 15.52 -5.60
C SER A 381 2.21 14.80 -4.78
N GLY A 382 0.96 14.89 -5.24
CA GLY A 382 -0.14 14.06 -4.75
C GLY A 382 -0.19 12.70 -5.44
N GLY A 383 -0.46 11.64 -4.68
CA GLY A 383 -0.57 10.29 -5.22
C GLY A 383 -0.48 9.20 -4.15
N VAL A 384 -0.20 7.97 -4.58
CA VAL A 384 -0.12 6.81 -3.69
C VAL A 384 1.20 6.07 -3.93
N TYR A 385 1.97 5.78 -2.89
CA TYR A 385 3.06 4.81 -2.99
C TYR A 385 2.50 3.40 -2.95
N MET A 386 2.86 2.58 -3.93
CA MET A 386 2.83 1.13 -3.82
C MET A 386 4.19 0.68 -3.30
N PHE A 387 4.24 -0.11 -2.24
CA PHE A 387 5.47 -0.40 -1.51
C PHE A 387 5.56 -1.86 -1.08
N ASP A 388 6.69 -2.50 -1.39
CA ASP A 388 7.05 -3.83 -0.89
C ASP A 388 7.98 -3.70 0.34
N PRO A 389 7.51 -4.07 1.54
CA PRO A 389 8.31 -3.97 2.76
C PRO A 389 9.46 -4.98 2.81
N GLN A 390 9.44 -6.06 2.02
CA GLN A 390 10.48 -7.08 2.00
C GLN A 390 11.70 -6.60 1.21
N THR A 391 11.49 -6.18 -0.05
CA THR A 391 12.60 -5.72 -0.91
C THR A 391 12.91 -4.23 -0.77
N LYS A 392 12.04 -3.47 -0.11
CA LYS A 392 12.06 -1.99 -0.05
C LYS A 392 11.86 -1.31 -1.39
N ALA A 393 11.46 -2.07 -2.42
CA ALA A 393 11.06 -1.49 -3.70
C ALA A 393 9.73 -0.75 -3.54
N GLY A 394 9.58 0.34 -4.29
CA GLY A 394 8.36 1.10 -4.31
C GLY A 394 8.16 1.82 -5.63
N ARG A 395 6.91 2.14 -5.92
CA ARG A 395 6.50 2.93 -7.08
C ARG A 395 5.54 4.01 -6.61
N PHE A 396 5.75 5.23 -7.10
CA PHE A 396 4.81 6.31 -6.86
C PHE A 396 3.76 6.35 -7.98
N LEU A 397 2.50 6.14 -7.60
CA LEU A 397 1.32 6.20 -8.44
C LEU A 397 0.78 7.63 -8.38
N SER A 398 1.26 8.48 -9.30
CA SER A 398 0.90 9.89 -9.32
C SER A 398 -0.58 10.10 -9.64
N MET A 399 -1.22 11.04 -8.93
CA MET A 399 -2.58 11.51 -9.18
C MET A 399 -2.55 13.00 -9.50
N GLN A 400 -2.21 13.32 -10.76
CA GLN A 400 -2.02 14.70 -11.20
C GLN A 400 -3.28 15.56 -10.96
N GLY A 401 -3.10 16.75 -10.39
CA GLY A 401 -4.23 17.64 -10.06
C GLY A 401 -5.03 17.21 -8.81
N VAL A 402 -4.65 16.13 -8.12
CA VAL A 402 -5.25 15.74 -6.84
C VAL A 402 -4.21 15.91 -5.72
N ARG A 403 -4.32 17.01 -4.98
CA ARG A 403 -3.21 17.47 -4.11
C ARG A 403 -3.31 16.96 -2.67
N GLN A 404 -4.51 16.62 -2.20
CA GLN A 404 -4.78 16.28 -0.80
C GLN A 404 -5.32 14.85 -0.64
N ILE A 405 -4.48 13.84 -0.90
CA ILE A 405 -4.79 12.43 -0.62
C ILE A 405 -4.92 12.19 0.89
N ARG A 406 -6.09 11.77 1.37
CA ARG A 406 -6.41 11.62 2.80
C ARG A 406 -6.49 10.18 3.25
N ASN A 407 -7.20 9.35 2.50
CA ASN A 407 -7.43 7.94 2.80
C ASN A 407 -7.30 7.12 1.52
N VAL A 408 -6.84 5.87 1.69
CA VAL A 408 -6.68 4.89 0.62
C VAL A 408 -7.28 3.59 1.13
N MET A 409 -8.10 2.94 0.31
CA MET A 409 -8.74 1.67 0.62
C MET A 409 -8.58 0.71 -0.55
N VAL A 410 -8.21 -0.55 -0.28
CA VAL A 410 -8.22 -1.61 -1.30
C VAL A 410 -9.66 -1.95 -1.65
N LEU A 411 -9.99 -1.91 -2.94
CA LEU A 411 -11.31 -2.25 -3.44
C LEU A 411 -11.37 -3.74 -3.80
N SER A 412 -12.37 -4.45 -3.27
CA SER A 412 -12.61 -5.85 -3.64
C SER A 412 -13.05 -5.96 -5.11
N ASN A 413 -12.79 -7.10 -5.74
CA ASN A 413 -13.23 -7.34 -7.12
C ASN A 413 -14.76 -7.28 -7.26
N GLU A 414 -15.50 -7.74 -6.26
CA GLU A 414 -16.96 -7.67 -6.22
C GLU A 414 -17.45 -6.21 -6.26
N ASN A 415 -16.95 -5.38 -5.34
CA ASN A 415 -17.31 -3.97 -5.28
C ASN A 415 -16.86 -3.19 -6.52
N PHE A 416 -15.71 -3.56 -7.10
CA PHE A 416 -15.28 -2.99 -8.37
C PHE A 416 -16.28 -3.29 -9.49
N ASN A 417 -16.79 -4.51 -9.61
CA ASN A 417 -17.77 -4.84 -10.65
C ASN A 417 -19.07 -4.03 -10.50
N ILE A 418 -19.53 -3.82 -9.26
CA ILE A 418 -20.70 -2.98 -8.98
C ILE A 418 -20.47 -1.54 -9.46
N ILE A 419 -19.35 -0.93 -9.06
CA ILE A 419 -18.98 0.44 -9.48
C ILE A 419 -18.79 0.49 -11.00
N ASN A 420 -18.13 -0.51 -11.59
CA ASN A 420 -17.87 -0.56 -13.02
C ASN A 420 -19.16 -0.54 -13.85
N ASN A 421 -20.15 -1.36 -13.45
CA ASN A 421 -21.43 -1.42 -14.14
C ASN A 421 -22.18 -0.07 -14.13
N LYS A 422 -21.97 0.76 -13.10
CA LYS A 422 -22.60 2.08 -13.02
C LYS A 422 -21.86 3.16 -13.82
N PHE A 423 -20.53 3.13 -13.78
CA PHE A 423 -19.69 4.20 -14.34
C PHE A 423 -19.12 3.88 -15.72
N GLU A 424 -19.47 2.71 -16.27
CA GLU A 424 -19.00 2.20 -17.57
C GLU A 424 -17.49 2.38 -17.72
N LEU A 425 -16.73 1.80 -16.78
CA LEU A 425 -15.27 1.88 -16.83
C LEU A 425 -14.76 0.85 -17.86
N GLU A 426 -13.89 1.32 -18.75
CA GLU A 426 -13.25 0.48 -19.77
C GLU A 426 -12.25 -0.52 -19.17
#